data_AF-A0A971R7T4-F1
#
_entry.id   AF-A0A971R7T4-F1
#
_cell.length_a   1.000
_cell.length_b   1.000
_cell.length_c   1.000
_cell.angle_alpha   90.00
_cell.angle_beta   90.00
_cell.angle_gamma   90.00
#
_symmetry.space_group_name_H-M   'P 1'
#
loop_
_entity.id
_entity.type
_entity.pdbx_description
1 polymer ?
#
loop_
_entity_poly.entity_id
_entity_poly.type
_entity_poly.pdbx_seq_one_letter_code
_entity_poly.pdbx_strand_id
1 'polypeptide(L)'
;NDRMDLAKMLAMLDMAEMLQGETFRVWRQTRTGLLSYPQDDRAARAHLAASVYLQMALQPHIVHVVAHSEAHHAATADDVIEACVMAQRAIDNALNGQPDMTMDPAVQARRRELRDEAMQIIAAIERLGAQGVADPLLDAATLARAVRRGVLDAPHLASNAYARGAVITGVDERGACVALDQATGRPQSEAERLAQLQQQKGETR
;
A
#
# COMPACT_ATOMS: atom_id res chain seq x y z
N ASN A 1 2.17 2.00 -11.68
CA ASN A 1 1.29 1.58 -12.80
C ASN A 1 -0.11 1.61 -12.24
N ASP A 2 -1.00 2.40 -12.83
CA ASP A 2 -2.32 2.70 -12.25
C ASP A 2 -3.17 1.45 -11.94
N ARG A 3 -3.10 0.40 -12.79
CA ARG A 3 -3.80 -0.86 -12.51
C ARG A 3 -3.27 -1.54 -11.25
N MET A 4 -1.95 -1.61 -11.11
CA MET A 4 -1.31 -2.27 -9.98
C MET A 4 -1.49 -1.47 -8.68
N ASP A 5 -1.51 -0.14 -8.77
CA ASP A 5 -1.78 0.75 -7.64
C ASP A 5 -3.24 0.70 -7.20
N LEU A 6 -4.20 0.67 -8.14
CA LEU A 6 -5.62 0.47 -7.84
C LEU A 6 -5.86 -0.89 -7.18
N ALA A 7 -5.25 -1.96 -7.71
CA ALA A 7 -5.35 -3.31 -7.13
C ALA A 7 -4.85 -3.36 -5.68
N LYS A 8 -3.71 -2.69 -5.40
CA LYS A 8 -3.15 -2.57 -4.06
C LYS A 8 -4.09 -1.85 -3.10
N MET A 9 -4.68 -0.74 -3.53
CA MET A 9 -5.64 -0.02 -2.70
C MET A 9 -6.92 -0.82 -2.45
N LEU A 10 -7.45 -1.53 -3.46
CA LEU A 10 -8.61 -2.41 -3.29
C LEU A 10 -8.31 -3.58 -2.33
N ALA A 11 -7.11 -4.16 -2.38
CA ALA A 11 -6.70 -5.19 -1.42
C ALA A 11 -6.61 -4.64 0.01
N MET A 12 -6.11 -3.41 0.18
CA MET A 12 -6.12 -2.74 1.49
C MET A 12 -7.54 -2.50 2.00
N LEU A 13 -8.47 -2.12 1.11
CA LEU A 13 -9.89 -1.96 1.46
C LEU A 13 -10.52 -3.30 1.87
N ASP A 14 -10.26 -4.40 1.15
CA ASP A 14 -10.72 -5.73 1.57
C ASP A 14 -10.30 -6.05 3.00
N MET A 15 -9.05 -5.72 3.34
CA MET A 15 -8.52 -5.96 4.68
C MET A 15 -9.17 -5.07 5.73
N ALA A 16 -9.31 -3.77 5.46
CA ALA A 16 -9.87 -2.83 6.42
C ALA A 16 -11.39 -3.01 6.60
N GLU A 17 -12.12 -3.30 5.52
CA GLU A 17 -13.58 -3.41 5.55
C GLU A 17 -14.05 -4.71 6.23
N MET A 18 -13.19 -5.75 6.34
CA MET A 18 -13.46 -6.91 7.22
C MET A 18 -13.67 -6.52 8.69
N LEU A 19 -13.15 -5.38 9.13
CA LEU A 19 -13.32 -4.90 10.51
C LEU A 19 -14.63 -4.13 10.69
N GLN A 20 -15.37 -3.83 9.61
CA GLN A 20 -16.65 -3.14 9.73
C GLN A 20 -17.70 -4.02 10.41
N GLY A 21 -18.53 -3.38 11.22
CA GLY A 21 -19.67 -3.98 11.89
C GLY A 21 -20.58 -2.91 12.48
N GLU A 22 -21.53 -3.30 13.32
CA GLU A 22 -22.49 -2.35 13.93
C GLU A 22 -21.80 -1.22 14.73
N THR A 23 -20.65 -1.52 15.33
CA THR A 23 -19.91 -0.59 16.21
C THR A 23 -18.66 0.01 15.58
N PHE A 24 -18.28 -0.40 14.36
CA PHE A 24 -17.05 0.05 13.72
C PHE A 24 -17.27 0.40 12.26
N ARG A 25 -16.99 1.66 11.90
CA ARG A 25 -17.13 2.19 10.55
C ARG A 25 -15.79 2.62 10.00
N VAL A 26 -15.48 2.22 8.76
CA VAL A 26 -14.28 2.67 8.04
C VAL A 26 -14.61 3.91 7.22
N TRP A 27 -13.79 4.95 7.38
CA TRP A 27 -13.77 6.13 6.52
C TRP A 27 -12.54 6.09 5.62
N ARG A 28 -12.73 6.35 4.33
CA ARG A 28 -11.71 6.22 3.30
C ARG A 28 -11.14 7.60 2.95
N GLN A 29 -9.86 7.81 3.22
CA GLN A 29 -9.11 8.97 2.73
C GLN A 29 -8.08 8.51 1.69
N THR A 30 -8.12 9.09 0.48
CA THR A 30 -7.11 8.84 -0.56
C THR A 30 -6.19 10.04 -0.72
N ARG A 31 -4.97 9.80 -1.19
CA ARG A 31 -3.96 10.82 -1.48
C ARG A 31 -3.08 10.36 -2.64
N THR A 32 -2.67 11.29 -3.50
CA THR A 32 -1.63 11.06 -4.50
C THR A 32 -0.27 10.75 -3.85
N GLY A 33 0.49 9.80 -4.41
CA GLY A 33 1.77 9.37 -3.83
C GLY A 33 2.82 10.50 -3.79
N LEU A 34 3.50 10.63 -2.65
CA LEU A 34 4.51 11.67 -2.39
C LEU A 34 5.56 11.81 -3.50
N LEU A 35 6.14 10.68 -3.93
CA LEU A 35 7.26 10.66 -4.89
C LEU A 35 6.83 10.54 -6.35
N SER A 36 5.54 10.76 -6.65
CA SER A 36 5.01 10.54 -8.00
C SER A 36 4.96 11.80 -8.87
N TYR A 37 5.14 12.98 -8.28
CA TYR A 37 5.03 14.24 -9.01
C TYR A 37 6.26 14.48 -9.91
N PRO A 38 6.05 14.78 -11.21
CA PRO A 38 7.13 15.23 -12.08
C PRO A 38 7.51 16.69 -11.76
N GLN A 39 8.73 17.10 -12.14
CA GLN A 39 9.20 18.47 -11.97
C GLN A 39 8.64 19.45 -13.02
N ASP A 40 8.28 18.97 -14.22
CA ASP A 40 7.60 19.83 -15.21
C ASP A 40 6.19 20.17 -14.70
N ASP A 41 5.93 21.47 -14.58
CA ASP A 41 4.69 22.00 -14.01
C ASP A 41 3.42 21.50 -14.74
N ARG A 42 3.45 21.46 -16.08
CA ARG A 42 2.30 21.01 -16.87
C ARG A 42 2.04 19.52 -16.64
N ALA A 43 3.11 18.72 -16.61
CA ALA A 43 3.03 17.31 -16.29
C ALA A 43 2.51 17.09 -14.85
N ALA A 44 2.94 17.91 -13.89
CA ALA A 44 2.50 17.82 -12.50
C ALA A 44 1.00 18.11 -12.35
N ARG A 45 0.50 19.12 -13.07
CA ARG A 45 -0.94 19.46 -13.11
C ARG A 45 -1.77 18.35 -13.75
N ALA A 46 -1.28 17.78 -14.85
CA ALA A 46 -1.92 16.62 -15.49
C ALA A 46 -1.94 15.41 -14.54
N HIS A 47 -0.83 15.16 -13.84
CA HIS A 47 -0.70 14.07 -12.86
C HIS A 47 -1.65 14.24 -11.67
N LEU A 48 -1.81 15.46 -11.16
CA LEU A 48 -2.79 15.78 -10.12
C LEU A 48 -4.20 15.37 -10.56
N ALA A 49 -4.66 15.86 -11.72
CA ALA A 49 -6.00 15.56 -12.20
C ALA A 49 -6.21 14.06 -12.48
N ALA A 50 -5.24 13.40 -13.13
CA ALA A 50 -5.30 11.98 -13.45
C ALA A 50 -5.32 11.10 -12.20
N SER A 51 -4.45 11.40 -11.23
CA SER A 51 -4.38 10.65 -9.98
C SER A 51 -5.61 10.82 -9.11
N VAL A 52 -6.21 12.02 -9.05
CA VAL A 52 -7.49 12.24 -8.36
C VAL A 52 -8.61 11.48 -9.05
N TYR A 53 -8.67 11.51 -10.39
CA TYR A 53 -9.65 10.73 -11.14
C TYR A 53 -9.52 9.23 -10.82
N LEU A 54 -8.32 8.65 -10.86
CA LEU A 54 -8.10 7.24 -10.47
C LEU A 54 -8.51 6.95 -9.02
N GLN A 55 -8.22 7.85 -8.08
CA GLN A 55 -8.62 7.69 -6.67
C GLN A 55 -10.13 7.56 -6.49
N MET A 56 -10.93 8.19 -7.35
CA MET A 56 -12.39 8.11 -7.29
C MET A 56 -12.93 6.70 -7.55
N ALA A 57 -12.16 5.81 -8.19
CA ALA A 57 -12.51 4.40 -8.35
C ALA A 57 -12.63 3.67 -6.99
N LEU A 58 -12.02 4.21 -5.92
CA LEU A 58 -12.12 3.68 -4.55
C LEU A 58 -13.30 4.24 -3.76
N GLN A 59 -14.10 5.13 -4.37
CA GLN A 59 -15.21 5.85 -3.74
C GLN A 59 -14.81 6.46 -2.38
N PRO A 60 -13.76 7.30 -2.33
CA PRO A 60 -13.27 7.88 -1.09
C PRO A 60 -14.31 8.79 -0.45
N HIS A 61 -14.27 8.85 0.89
CA HIS A 61 -15.05 9.82 1.65
C HIS A 61 -14.33 11.18 1.73
N ILE A 62 -12.98 11.14 1.70
CA ILE A 62 -12.10 12.29 1.80
C ILE A 62 -11.03 12.17 0.72
N VAL A 63 -10.84 13.20 -0.10
CA VAL A 63 -9.71 13.29 -1.03
C VAL A 63 -8.71 14.31 -0.49
N HIS A 64 -7.51 13.86 -0.17
CA HIS A 64 -6.40 14.74 0.19
C HIS A 64 -5.76 15.27 -1.10
N VAL A 65 -5.98 16.57 -1.38
CA VAL A 65 -5.41 17.25 -2.53
C VAL A 65 -3.94 17.59 -2.25
N VAL A 66 -3.04 17.03 -3.06
CA VAL A 66 -1.61 17.38 -3.06
C VAL A 66 -1.39 18.44 -4.13
N ALA A 67 -0.69 19.53 -3.80
CA ALA A 67 -0.43 20.60 -4.75
C ALA A 67 0.51 20.12 -5.87
N HIS A 68 0.31 20.63 -7.08
CA HIS A 68 1.16 20.30 -8.24
C HIS A 68 2.61 20.78 -8.06
N SER A 69 2.85 21.70 -7.12
CA SER A 69 4.18 22.20 -6.75
C SER A 69 5.03 21.23 -5.92
N GLU A 70 4.50 20.07 -5.47
CA GLU A 70 5.14 19.12 -4.53
C GLU A 70 6.61 18.79 -4.87
N ALA A 71 6.93 18.58 -6.15
CA ALA A 71 8.27 18.22 -6.60
C ALA A 71 9.22 19.42 -6.85
N HIS A 72 8.73 20.64 -6.68
CA HIS A 72 9.45 21.87 -7.01
C HIS A 72 9.64 22.78 -5.79
N HIS A 73 8.56 23.12 -5.07
CA HIS A 73 8.61 24.06 -3.94
C HIS A 73 7.46 23.83 -2.95
N ALA A 74 7.57 24.43 -1.76
CA ALA A 74 6.51 24.41 -0.77
C ALA A 74 5.27 25.13 -1.32
N ALA A 75 4.11 24.49 -1.21
CA ALA A 75 2.86 25.02 -1.75
C ALA A 75 2.49 26.36 -1.09
N THR A 76 2.19 27.34 -1.93
CA THR A 76 1.60 28.62 -1.55
C THR A 76 0.08 28.50 -1.46
N ALA A 77 -0.59 29.56 -1.00
CA ALA A 77 -2.05 29.60 -0.99
C ALA A 77 -2.64 29.47 -2.41
N ASP A 78 -2.01 30.10 -3.40
CA ASP A 78 -2.48 30.05 -4.79
C ASP A 78 -2.33 28.65 -5.38
N ASP A 79 -1.20 27.97 -5.12
CA ASP A 79 -1.00 26.58 -5.56
C ASP A 79 -2.07 25.63 -5.01
N VAL A 80 -2.43 25.83 -3.74
CA VAL A 80 -3.45 25.02 -3.05
C VAL A 80 -4.84 25.29 -3.65
N ILE A 81 -5.21 26.55 -3.85
CA ILE A 81 -6.49 26.91 -4.46
C ILE A 81 -6.59 26.30 -5.86
N GLU A 82 -5.53 26.42 -6.65
CA GLU A 82 -5.51 25.91 -8.01
C GLU A 82 -5.56 24.37 -8.06
N ALA A 83 -4.80 23.70 -7.20
CA ALA A 83 -4.85 22.26 -7.01
C ALA A 83 -6.27 21.78 -6.65
N CYS A 84 -6.96 22.49 -5.74
CA CYS A 84 -8.33 22.19 -5.36
C CYS A 84 -9.31 22.34 -6.53
N VAL A 85 -9.17 23.38 -7.35
CA VAL A 85 -10.02 23.57 -8.55
C VAL A 85 -9.85 22.40 -9.54
N MET A 86 -8.61 21.99 -9.80
CA MET A 86 -8.32 20.85 -10.68
C MET A 86 -8.83 19.52 -10.11
N ALA A 87 -8.62 19.30 -8.81
CA ALA A 87 -9.12 18.11 -8.11
C ALA A 87 -10.66 18.05 -8.15
N GLN A 88 -11.34 19.16 -7.88
CA GLN A 88 -12.81 19.22 -7.95
C GLN A 88 -13.31 18.88 -9.34
N ARG A 89 -12.69 19.41 -10.40
CA ARG A 89 -13.05 19.06 -11.78
C ARG A 89 -12.87 17.57 -12.06
N ALA A 90 -11.79 16.95 -11.59
CA ALA A 90 -11.55 15.51 -11.74
C ALA A 90 -12.59 14.68 -10.97
N ILE A 91 -12.96 15.10 -9.76
CA ILE A 91 -14.01 14.47 -8.95
C ILE A 91 -15.36 14.56 -9.66
N ASP A 92 -15.75 15.75 -10.13
CA ASP A 92 -17.02 15.96 -10.84
C ASP A 92 -17.10 15.08 -12.09
N ASN A 93 -16.01 14.99 -12.86
CA ASN A 93 -15.93 14.11 -14.02
C ASN A 93 -16.14 12.65 -13.64
N ALA A 94 -15.56 12.20 -12.52
CA ALA A 94 -15.71 10.83 -12.07
C ALA A 94 -17.15 10.53 -11.62
N LEU A 95 -17.76 11.45 -10.87
CA LEU A 95 -19.15 11.35 -10.43
C LEU A 95 -20.15 11.38 -11.59
N ASN A 96 -19.79 12.03 -12.71
CA ASN A 96 -20.60 12.09 -13.93
C ASN A 96 -20.54 10.81 -14.81
N GLY A 97 -19.91 9.74 -14.33
CA GLY A 97 -19.94 8.43 -15.00
C GLY A 97 -18.57 7.87 -15.34
N GLN A 98 -17.68 7.79 -14.35
CA GLN A 98 -16.40 7.08 -14.48
C GLN A 98 -16.63 5.60 -14.86
N PRO A 99 -15.88 5.05 -15.82
CA PRO A 99 -15.86 3.61 -16.06
C PRO A 99 -15.42 2.85 -14.81
N ASP A 100 -16.02 1.69 -14.56
CA ASP A 100 -15.60 0.86 -13.42
C ASP A 100 -14.25 0.19 -13.70
N MET A 101 -13.18 0.89 -13.32
CA MET A 101 -11.80 0.42 -13.44
C MET A 101 -11.49 -0.75 -12.50
N THR A 102 -12.33 -0.97 -11.48
CA THR A 102 -12.12 -2.06 -10.51
C THR A 102 -12.40 -3.42 -11.14
N MET A 103 -13.16 -3.47 -12.25
CA MET A 103 -13.53 -4.71 -12.95
C MET A 103 -12.47 -5.20 -13.93
N ASP A 104 -11.36 -4.48 -14.13
CA ASP A 104 -10.25 -4.94 -14.97
C ASP A 104 -9.70 -6.28 -14.42
N PRO A 105 -9.62 -7.35 -15.24
CA PRO A 105 -9.14 -8.66 -14.80
C PRO A 105 -7.74 -8.65 -14.18
N ALA A 106 -6.85 -7.77 -14.65
CA ALA A 106 -5.50 -7.64 -14.09
C ALA A 106 -5.53 -6.97 -12.70
N VAL A 107 -6.43 -6.00 -12.50
CA VAL A 107 -6.66 -5.37 -11.20
C VAL A 107 -7.20 -6.41 -10.20
N GLN A 108 -8.20 -7.18 -10.62
CA GLN A 108 -8.82 -8.22 -9.79
C GLN A 108 -7.83 -9.35 -9.44
N ALA A 109 -6.99 -9.77 -10.38
CA ALA A 109 -5.95 -10.76 -10.13
C ALA A 109 -4.94 -10.27 -9.08
N ARG A 110 -4.40 -9.05 -9.25
CA ARG A 110 -3.42 -8.48 -8.31
C ARG A 110 -4.03 -8.17 -6.94
N ARG A 111 -5.31 -7.77 -6.88
CA ARG A 111 -6.06 -7.57 -5.63
C ARG A 111 -6.10 -8.86 -4.80
N ARG A 112 -6.48 -9.98 -5.43
CA ARG A 112 -6.51 -11.30 -4.77
C ARG A 112 -5.12 -11.74 -4.31
N GLU A 113 -4.12 -11.63 -5.19
CA GLU A 113 -2.72 -11.92 -4.88
C GLU A 113 -2.26 -11.20 -3.61
N LEU A 114 -2.44 -9.87 -3.56
CA LEU A 114 -2.03 -9.05 -2.41
C LEU A 114 -2.82 -9.36 -1.13
N ARG A 115 -4.13 -9.62 -1.24
CA ARG A 115 -4.96 -10.02 -0.10
C ARG A 115 -4.49 -11.35 0.49
N ASP A 116 -4.23 -12.33 -0.37
CA ASP A 116 -3.80 -13.66 0.06
C ASP A 116 -2.41 -13.62 0.71
N GLU A 117 -1.48 -12.81 0.18
CA GLU A 117 -0.16 -12.57 0.79
C GLU A 117 -0.29 -11.85 2.15
N ALA A 118 -1.12 -10.81 2.24
CA ALA A 118 -1.36 -10.11 3.50
C ALA A 118 -1.92 -11.04 4.59
N MET A 119 -2.85 -11.94 4.25
CA MET A 119 -3.39 -12.92 5.19
C MET A 119 -2.33 -13.94 5.66
N GLN A 120 -1.35 -14.28 4.82
CA GLN A 120 -0.23 -15.13 5.23
C GLN A 120 0.66 -14.43 6.27
N ILE A 121 0.89 -13.11 6.09
CA ILE A 121 1.61 -12.30 7.08
C ILE A 121 0.84 -12.26 8.41
N ILE A 122 -0.47 -11.99 8.38
CA ILE A 122 -1.31 -11.97 9.58
C ILE A 122 -1.24 -13.32 10.32
N ALA A 123 -1.45 -14.44 9.63
CA ALA A 123 -1.33 -15.78 10.20
C ALA A 123 0.08 -16.08 10.73
N ALA A 124 1.13 -15.53 10.12
CA ALA A 124 2.49 -15.63 10.64
C ALA A 124 2.67 -14.82 11.93
N ILE A 125 2.09 -13.63 12.05
CA ILE A 125 2.09 -12.81 13.27
C ILE A 125 1.35 -13.53 14.39
N GLU A 126 0.17 -14.10 14.12
CA GLU A 126 -0.61 -14.84 15.12
C GLU A 126 0.18 -16.00 15.74
N ARG A 127 0.92 -16.75 14.90
CA ARG A 127 1.81 -17.84 15.35
C ARG A 127 3.03 -17.38 16.16
N LEU A 128 3.33 -16.07 16.19
CA LEU A 128 4.35 -15.51 17.08
C LEU A 128 3.83 -15.21 18.49
N GLY A 129 2.52 -15.31 18.72
CA GLY A 129 1.90 -15.15 20.03
C GLY A 129 2.53 -16.07 21.08
N ALA A 130 2.78 -15.53 22.27
CA ALA A 130 3.22 -16.35 23.41
C ALA A 130 2.03 -17.10 24.02
N GLN A 131 2.31 -18.19 24.74
CA GLN A 131 1.28 -18.92 25.47
C GLN A 131 0.58 -17.97 26.47
N GLY A 132 -0.76 -17.98 26.46
CA GLY A 132 -1.57 -17.12 27.32
C GLY A 132 -1.89 -15.73 26.76
N VAL A 133 -1.37 -15.36 25.58
CA VAL A 133 -1.81 -14.15 24.88
C VAL A 133 -3.18 -14.40 24.26
N ALA A 134 -4.17 -13.56 24.61
CA ALA A 134 -5.54 -13.68 24.12
C ALA A 134 -5.66 -13.31 22.63
N ASP A 135 -5.07 -12.17 22.24
CA ASP A 135 -5.02 -11.73 20.84
C ASP A 135 -3.59 -11.29 20.47
N PRO A 136 -2.86 -12.12 19.69
CA PRO A 136 -1.52 -11.79 19.24
C PRO A 136 -1.42 -10.53 18.36
N LEU A 137 -2.49 -10.13 17.68
CA LEU A 137 -2.52 -8.94 16.81
C LEU A 137 -2.66 -7.64 17.64
N LEU A 138 -3.07 -7.74 18.90
CA LEU A 138 -3.14 -6.63 19.84
C LEU A 138 -1.98 -6.62 20.86
N ASP A 139 -1.15 -7.67 20.89
CA ASP A 139 -0.03 -7.80 21.82
C ASP A 139 1.25 -7.12 21.29
N ALA A 140 1.67 -6.05 21.99
CA ALA A 140 2.86 -5.27 21.62
C ALA A 140 4.14 -6.13 21.55
N ALA A 141 4.30 -7.12 22.42
CA ALA A 141 5.47 -8.00 22.40
C ALA A 141 5.49 -8.89 21.14
N THR A 142 4.32 -9.39 20.73
CA THR A 142 4.16 -10.16 19.50
C THR A 142 4.44 -9.33 18.25
N LEU A 143 3.88 -8.12 18.16
CA LEU A 143 4.14 -7.22 17.04
C LEU A 143 5.62 -6.84 16.94
N ALA A 144 6.27 -6.56 18.07
CA ALA A 144 7.71 -6.29 18.11
C ALA A 144 8.54 -7.50 17.63
N ARG A 145 8.12 -8.73 17.97
CA ARG A 145 8.75 -9.95 17.44
C ARG A 145 8.54 -10.10 15.93
N ALA A 146 7.37 -9.76 15.41
CA ALA A 146 7.10 -9.82 13.98
C ALA A 146 8.05 -8.93 13.18
N VAL A 147 8.28 -7.71 13.66
CA VAL A 147 9.21 -6.75 13.04
C VAL A 147 10.66 -7.22 13.15
N ARG A 148 11.12 -7.61 14.35
CA ARG A 148 12.49 -8.10 14.56
C ARG A 148 12.82 -9.34 13.75
N ARG A 149 11.84 -10.24 13.57
CA ARG A 149 12.02 -11.48 12.79
C ARG A 149 11.85 -11.27 11.29
N GLY A 150 11.40 -10.09 10.86
CA GLY A 150 11.14 -9.76 9.46
C GLY A 150 9.86 -10.37 8.90
N VAL A 151 8.95 -10.85 9.74
CA VAL A 151 7.59 -11.24 9.28
C VAL A 151 6.86 -10.00 8.79
N LEU A 152 6.93 -8.92 9.56
CA LEU A 152 6.49 -7.58 9.14
C LEU A 152 7.74 -6.75 8.86
N ASP A 153 8.06 -6.54 7.59
CA ASP A 153 9.33 -5.92 7.17
C ASP A 153 9.14 -5.00 5.96
N ALA A 154 10.09 -4.10 5.73
CA ALA A 154 10.07 -3.17 4.60
C ALA A 154 11.49 -2.72 4.23
N PRO A 155 11.75 -2.34 2.96
CA PRO A 155 13.09 -1.93 2.51
C PRO A 155 13.72 -0.80 3.35
N HIS A 156 12.92 0.17 3.77
CA HIS A 156 13.41 1.32 4.56
C HIS A 156 13.73 0.96 6.03
N LEU A 157 13.57 -0.29 6.45
CA LEU A 157 13.94 -0.77 7.78
C LEU A 157 15.38 -1.30 7.86
N ALA A 158 16.12 -1.37 6.74
CA ALA A 158 17.49 -1.92 6.66
C ALA A 158 18.50 -1.31 7.65
N SER A 159 18.26 -0.07 8.12
CA SER A 159 19.14 0.63 9.07
C SER A 159 18.53 0.74 10.48
N ASN A 160 17.45 0.02 10.78
CA ASN A 160 16.77 0.09 12.06
C ASN A 160 17.19 -1.08 12.97
N ALA A 161 17.79 -0.77 14.12
CA ALA A 161 18.26 -1.77 15.10
C ALA A 161 17.15 -2.67 15.67
N TYR A 162 15.89 -2.30 15.50
CA TYR A 162 14.72 -3.06 16.00
C TYR A 162 13.98 -3.82 14.91
N ALA A 163 14.43 -3.77 13.66
CA ALA A 163 13.81 -4.44 12.53
C ALA A 163 14.82 -5.26 11.74
N ARG A 164 14.32 -6.24 11.00
CA ARG A 164 15.18 -7.05 10.14
C ARG A 164 15.66 -6.29 8.91
N GLY A 165 14.77 -5.55 8.25
CA GLY A 165 15.11 -4.69 7.13
C GLY A 165 15.72 -5.43 5.93
N ALA A 166 15.35 -6.69 5.74
CA ALA A 166 15.93 -7.55 4.70
C ALA A 166 15.08 -7.58 3.43
N VAL A 167 13.80 -7.19 3.49
CA VAL A 167 12.96 -7.17 2.30
C VAL A 167 13.52 -6.18 1.27
N ILE A 168 13.75 -6.68 0.06
CA ILE A 168 14.04 -5.88 -1.12
C ILE A 168 12.85 -5.97 -2.07
N THR A 169 12.60 -4.91 -2.83
CA THR A 169 11.48 -4.83 -3.75
C THR A 169 11.93 -4.36 -5.12
N GLY A 170 11.23 -4.79 -6.16
CA GLY A 170 11.43 -4.33 -7.53
C GLY A 170 10.11 -4.16 -8.26
N VAL A 171 10.18 -3.58 -9.45
CA VAL A 171 9.02 -3.45 -10.35
C VAL A 171 9.08 -4.58 -11.36
N ASP A 172 8.03 -5.40 -11.41
CA ASP A 172 7.92 -6.50 -12.39
C ASP A 172 7.42 -5.99 -13.76
N GLU A 173 7.30 -6.90 -14.73
CA GLU A 173 6.83 -6.61 -16.09
C GLU A 173 5.39 -6.05 -16.14
N ARG A 174 4.57 -6.29 -15.12
CA ARG A 174 3.21 -5.74 -15.00
C ARG A 174 3.23 -4.30 -14.50
N GLY A 175 4.38 -3.82 -14.03
CA GLY A 175 4.52 -2.55 -13.32
C GLY A 175 4.13 -2.65 -11.85
N ALA A 176 4.09 -3.85 -11.27
CA ALA A 176 3.77 -4.08 -9.86
C ALA A 176 5.05 -4.04 -9.01
N CYS A 177 4.96 -3.38 -7.85
CA CYS A 177 6.00 -3.50 -6.82
C CYS A 177 5.86 -4.87 -6.13
N VAL A 178 6.90 -5.70 -6.22
CA VAL A 178 6.94 -7.08 -5.69
C VAL A 178 8.18 -7.28 -4.82
N ALA A 179 8.11 -8.23 -3.87
CA ALA A 179 9.28 -8.67 -3.14
C ALA A 179 10.22 -9.46 -4.06
N LEU A 180 11.53 -9.27 -3.89
CA LEU A 180 12.54 -10.01 -4.62
C LEU A 180 13.35 -10.90 -3.68
N ASP A 181 13.69 -12.10 -4.14
CA ASP A 181 14.66 -12.96 -3.46
C ASP A 181 16.06 -12.32 -3.56
N GLN A 182 16.73 -12.16 -2.42
CA GLN A 182 18.02 -11.46 -2.35
C GLN A 182 19.14 -12.13 -3.15
N ALA A 183 19.12 -13.46 -3.25
CA ALA A 183 20.19 -14.21 -3.89
C ALA A 183 20.04 -14.21 -5.43
N THR A 184 18.80 -14.29 -5.91
CA THR A 184 18.51 -14.45 -7.35
C THR A 184 18.03 -13.17 -8.02
N GLY A 185 17.56 -12.18 -7.26
CA GLY A 185 16.94 -10.95 -7.75
C GLY A 185 15.59 -11.18 -8.44
N ARG A 186 15.00 -12.38 -8.33
CA ARG A 186 13.73 -12.74 -8.96
C ARG A 186 12.56 -12.45 -8.02
N PRO A 187 11.35 -12.22 -8.56
CA PRO A 187 10.14 -12.12 -7.75
C PRO A 187 9.99 -13.33 -6.83
N GLN A 188 9.65 -13.05 -5.58
CA GLN A 188 9.45 -14.04 -4.53
C GLN A 188 8.06 -13.88 -3.95
N SER A 189 7.34 -14.98 -3.78
CA SER A 189 6.05 -14.98 -3.10
C SER A 189 6.21 -14.82 -1.59
N GLU A 190 5.15 -14.32 -0.94
CA GLU A 190 5.14 -14.20 0.52
C GLU A 190 5.31 -15.55 1.24
N ALA A 191 4.78 -16.64 0.67
CA ALA A 191 4.93 -17.99 1.20
C ALA A 191 6.39 -18.44 1.23
N GLU A 192 7.12 -18.24 0.12
CA GLU A 192 8.54 -18.57 0.01
C GLU A 192 9.35 -17.73 1.00
N ARG A 193 9.06 -16.43 1.08
CA ARG A 193 9.73 -15.50 1.99
C ARG A 193 9.56 -15.93 3.45
N LEU A 194 8.34 -16.20 3.88
CA LEU A 194 8.05 -16.66 5.24
C LEU A 194 8.69 -18.02 5.55
N ALA A 195 8.74 -18.94 4.59
CA ALA A 195 9.40 -20.24 4.76
C ALA A 195 10.91 -20.09 5.00
N GLN A 196 11.59 -19.22 4.24
CA GLN A 196 13.01 -18.92 4.45
C GLN A 196 13.29 -18.34 5.85
N LEU A 197 12.42 -17.46 6.36
CA LEU A 197 12.55 -16.91 7.72
C LEU A 197 12.40 -17.98 8.82
N GLN A 198 11.66 -19.07 8.55
CA GLN A 198 11.50 -20.18 9.50
C GLN A 198 12.74 -21.07 9.52
N GLN A 199 13.34 -21.35 8.36
CA GLN A 199 14.53 -22.20 8.24
C GLN A 199 15.75 -21.57 8.93
N GLN A 200 15.95 -20.26 8.75
CA GLN A 200 17.04 -19.53 9.40
C GLN A 200 16.94 -19.52 10.94
N LYS A 201 15.73 -19.70 11.51
CA LYS A 201 15.56 -19.86 12.96
C LYS A 201 16.09 -21.22 13.45
N GLY A 202 16.05 -22.25 12.60
CA GLY A 202 16.53 -23.59 12.92
C GLY A 202 18.05 -23.70 12.99
N GLU A 203 18.76 -22.86 12.23
CA GLU A 203 20.23 -22.88 12.12
C GLU A 203 20.94 -22.06 13.21
N THR A 204 20.20 -21.23 13.96
CA THR A 204 20.76 -20.37 15.04
C THR A 204 20.45 -20.88 16.45
N ARG A 205 20.20 -22.19 16.63
CA ARG A 205 20.06 -22.86 17.92
C ARG A 205 21.21 -23.84 18.14
#